data_AF-A0A7Y7YUK0-F1
#
_entry.id   AF-A0A7Y7YUK0-F1
#
_cell.length_a   1.000
_cell.length_b   1.000
_cell.length_c   1.000
_cell.angle_alpha   90.00
_cell.angle_beta   90.00
_cell.angle_gamma   90.00
#
_symmetry.space_group_name_H-M   'P 1'
#
loop_
_entity.id
_entity.type
_entity.pdbx_description
1 polymer ?
#
loop_
_entity_poly.entity_id
_entity_poly.type
_entity_poly.pdbx_seq_one_letter_code
_entity_poly.pdbx_strand_id
1 'polypeptide(L)'
;MNSCMRHVAMLVLGLALIPAAQAQNLPGSNNGNNGPIHRANPNSMQGTQPNAPAVRGIQTGPTTRTPTLENGGIGNSYPKRNAAPSRPATETKAPTYDANGNRR
;
A
#
# COMPACT_ATOMS: atom_id res chain seq x y z
N MET A 1 -16.52 67.86 -6.91
CA MET A 1 -15.70 66.94 -7.73
C MET A 1 -15.34 65.67 -6.95
N ASN A 2 -16.32 65.02 -6.31
CA ASN A 2 -16.02 64.08 -5.21
C ASN A 2 -16.64 62.69 -5.44
N SER A 3 -17.53 62.56 -6.42
CA SER A 3 -18.26 61.32 -6.71
C SER A 3 -17.37 60.26 -7.36
N CYS A 4 -16.50 60.67 -8.30
CA CYS A 4 -15.54 59.77 -8.95
C CYS A 4 -14.58 59.13 -7.92
N MET A 5 -14.01 59.95 -7.03
CA MET A 5 -13.10 59.46 -5.98
C MET A 5 -13.78 58.49 -5.01
N ARG A 6 -15.07 58.70 -4.71
CA ARG A 6 -15.85 57.75 -3.89
C ARG A 6 -16.04 56.40 -4.56
N HIS A 7 -16.25 56.38 -5.89
CA HIS A 7 -16.44 55.14 -6.63
C HIS A 7 -15.13 54.37 -6.76
N VAL A 8 -14.02 55.08 -6.97
CA VAL A 8 -12.68 54.49 -6.96
C VAL A 8 -12.36 53.90 -5.58
N ALA A 9 -12.64 54.63 -4.50
CA ALA A 9 -12.42 54.13 -3.13
C ALA A 9 -13.24 52.87 -2.83
N MET A 10 -14.51 52.82 -3.26
CA MET A 10 -15.36 51.63 -3.08
C MET A 10 -14.87 50.44 -3.91
N LEU A 11 -14.37 50.68 -5.12
CA LEU A 11 -13.84 49.62 -5.98
C LEU A 11 -12.55 49.03 -5.40
N VAL A 12 -11.65 49.87 -4.89
CA VAL A 12 -10.42 49.42 -4.22
C VAL A 12 -10.73 48.64 -2.94
N LEU A 13 -11.70 49.11 -2.14
CA LEU A 13 -12.13 48.40 -0.94
C LEU A 13 -12.76 47.04 -1.26
N GLY A 14 -13.55 46.95 -2.33
CA GLY A 14 -14.13 45.70 -2.81
C GLY A 14 -13.09 44.69 -3.28
N LEU A 15 -12.04 45.14 -3.99
CA LEU A 15 -10.95 44.26 -4.42
C LEU A 15 -10.07 43.76 -3.25
N ALA A 16 -9.86 44.60 -2.24
CA ALA A 16 -9.04 44.26 -1.07
C ALA A 16 -9.68 43.18 -0.18
N LEU A 17 -11.00 42.98 -0.29
CA LEU A 17 -11.77 42.00 0.49
C LEU A 17 -11.97 40.67 -0.22
N ILE A 18 -11.42 40.47 -1.43
CA ILE A 18 -11.54 39.19 -2.14
C ILE A 18 -10.70 38.15 -1.40
N PRO A 19 -11.30 37.08 -0.84
CA PRO A 19 -10.55 36.02 -0.19
C PRO A 19 -9.76 35.26 -1.26
N ALA A 20 -8.44 35.33 -1.21
CA ALA A 20 -7.58 34.44 -1.97
C ALA A 20 -7.71 33.03 -1.39
N ALA A 21 -8.49 32.16 -2.05
CA ALA A 21 -8.55 30.75 -1.70
C ALA A 21 -7.19 30.10 -1.94
N GLN A 22 -6.41 29.93 -0.87
CA GLN A 22 -5.15 29.20 -0.91
C GLN A 22 -5.48 27.71 -0.81
N ALA A 23 -5.00 26.89 -1.74
CA ALA A 23 -5.13 25.44 -1.66
C ALA A 23 -4.28 24.92 -0.47
N GLN A 24 -4.92 24.73 0.69
CA GLN A 24 -4.24 24.20 1.87
C GLN A 24 -4.14 22.68 1.76
N ASN A 25 -2.94 22.18 1.48
CA ASN A 25 -2.63 20.77 1.68
C ASN A 25 -2.57 20.49 3.18
N LEU A 26 -3.34 19.50 3.67
CA LEU A 26 -3.25 19.03 5.05
C LEU A 26 -1.82 18.55 5.36
N PRO A 27 -1.31 18.73 6.60
CA PRO A 27 -0.06 18.11 7.03
C PRO A 27 -0.10 16.59 6.80
N GLY A 28 0.82 16.07 6.00
CA GLY A 28 0.82 14.64 5.58
C GLY A 28 0.11 14.33 4.27
N SER A 29 -0.46 15.34 3.60
CA SER A 29 -0.96 15.23 2.21
C SER A 29 0.21 15.11 1.23
N ASN A 30 0.89 13.96 1.24
CA ASN A 30 1.79 13.55 0.18
C ASN A 30 0.96 12.95 -0.95
N ASN A 31 0.21 13.77 -1.68
CA ASN A 31 -0.40 13.30 -2.92
C ASN A 31 0.68 13.14 -3.99
N GLY A 32 1.36 11.99 -3.96
CA GLY A 32 2.38 11.61 -4.95
C GLY A 32 1.83 11.45 -6.37
N ASN A 33 0.52 11.60 -6.56
CA ASN A 33 -0.15 11.50 -7.86
C ASN A 33 -0.39 12.86 -8.52
N ASN A 34 0.26 13.93 -8.08
CA ASN A 34 0.12 15.28 -8.65
C ASN A 34 0.96 15.48 -9.93
N GLY A 35 1.01 14.46 -10.78
CA GLY A 35 1.68 14.52 -12.08
C GLY A 35 0.81 15.22 -13.13
N PRO A 36 1.38 15.58 -14.29
CA PRO A 36 0.65 16.24 -15.38
C PRO A 36 -0.46 15.35 -16.00
N ILE A 37 -0.50 14.06 -15.67
CA ILE A 37 -1.56 13.15 -16.10
C ILE A 37 -2.65 13.09 -15.02
N HIS A 38 -3.81 13.68 -15.34
CA HIS A 38 -4.99 13.63 -14.47
C HIS A 38 -5.71 12.29 -14.60
N ARG A 39 -6.03 11.67 -13.46
CA ARG A 39 -6.74 10.38 -13.41
C ARG A 39 -8.25 10.58 -13.46
N ALA A 40 -8.91 9.98 -14.46
CA ALA A 40 -10.37 9.90 -14.50
C ALA A 40 -10.95 8.92 -13.47
N ASN A 41 -10.20 7.86 -13.11
CA ASN A 41 -10.60 6.86 -12.12
C ASN A 41 -9.68 6.93 -10.88
N PRO A 42 -10.22 7.16 -9.68
CA PRO A 42 -9.44 7.16 -8.43
C PRO A 42 -8.67 5.86 -8.13
N ASN A 43 -9.05 4.74 -8.71
CA ASN A 43 -8.38 3.45 -8.50
C ASN A 43 -7.41 3.05 -9.63
N SER A 44 -7.36 3.83 -10.72
CA SER A 44 -6.43 3.55 -11.84
C SER A 44 -5.12 4.30 -11.65
N MET A 45 -4.00 3.58 -11.75
CA MET A 45 -2.64 4.14 -11.77
C MET A 45 -2.01 4.18 -13.17
N GLN A 46 -2.77 3.83 -14.21
CA GLN A 46 -2.28 3.86 -15.58
C GLN A 46 -1.76 5.26 -15.93
N GLY A 47 -0.51 5.35 -16.41
CA GLY A 47 0.13 6.61 -16.79
C GLY A 47 0.58 7.51 -15.63
N THR A 48 0.34 7.13 -14.37
CA THR A 48 0.81 7.87 -13.18
C THR A 48 1.80 7.09 -12.33
N GLN A 49 1.99 5.80 -12.64
CA GLN A 49 2.98 4.99 -11.95
C GLN A 49 4.39 5.45 -12.32
N PRO A 50 5.28 5.71 -11.34
CA PRO A 50 6.67 6.01 -11.61
C PRO A 50 7.31 4.88 -12.41
N ASN A 51 7.93 5.22 -13.55
CA ASN A 51 8.69 4.26 -14.35
C ASN A 51 10.09 3.99 -13.77
N ALA A 52 10.55 4.85 -12.85
CA ALA A 52 11.81 4.68 -12.16
C ALA A 52 11.68 3.65 -11.03
N PRO A 53 12.62 2.69 -10.91
CA PRO A 53 12.69 1.81 -9.76
C PRO A 53 12.82 2.61 -8.45
N ALA A 54 12.19 2.14 -7.38
CA ALA A 54 12.35 2.75 -6.07
C ALA A 54 13.83 2.70 -5.66
N VAL A 55 14.41 3.86 -5.34
CA VAL A 55 15.78 3.95 -4.82
C VAL A 55 15.82 3.25 -3.48
N ARG A 56 16.50 2.10 -3.41
CA ARG A 56 16.71 1.36 -2.16
C ARG A 56 17.94 1.92 -1.45
N GLY A 57 17.76 2.44 -0.24
CA GLY A 57 18.87 2.76 0.65
C GLY A 57 19.61 1.50 1.13
N ILE A 58 20.66 1.70 1.92
CA ILE A 58 21.40 0.60 2.56
C ILE A 58 20.45 -0.17 3.48
N GLN A 59 20.21 -1.46 3.18
CA GLN A 59 19.42 -2.34 4.04
C GLN A 59 20.26 -2.78 5.24
N THR A 60 19.95 -2.25 6.42
CA THR A 60 20.60 -2.62 7.70
C THR A 60 19.94 -3.83 8.37
N GLY A 61 18.92 -4.42 7.75
CA GLY A 61 18.17 -5.55 8.31
C GLY A 61 17.37 -6.32 7.26
N PRO A 62 16.69 -7.40 7.67
CA PRO A 62 15.91 -8.23 6.76
C PRO A 62 14.77 -7.44 6.11
N THR A 63 14.57 -7.61 4.80
CA THR A 63 13.45 -7.00 4.09
C THR A 63 12.14 -7.59 4.59
N THR A 64 11.29 -6.78 5.20
CA THR A 64 9.91 -7.17 5.54
C THR A 64 9.13 -7.41 4.26
N ARG A 65 8.53 -8.60 4.11
CA ARG A 65 7.64 -8.88 2.98
C ARG A 65 6.38 -8.02 3.10
N THR A 66 5.97 -7.43 1.97
CA THR A 66 4.70 -6.70 1.88
C THR A 66 3.55 -7.62 2.27
N PRO A 67 2.58 -7.17 3.09
CA PRO A 67 1.39 -7.94 3.38
C PRO A 67 0.61 -8.21 2.09
N THR A 68 0.29 -9.47 1.83
CA THR A 68 -0.52 -9.94 0.72
C THR A 68 -1.64 -10.84 1.24
N LEU A 69 -2.58 -11.22 0.37
CA LEU A 69 -3.62 -12.19 0.72
C LEU A 69 -3.02 -13.59 0.89
N GLU A 70 -2.01 -13.98 0.09
CA GLU A 70 -1.44 -15.33 0.18
C GLU A 70 -0.59 -15.51 1.44
N ASN A 71 0.10 -14.47 1.90
CA ASN A 71 0.91 -14.53 3.10
C ASN A 71 0.13 -14.23 4.40
N GLY A 72 -1.17 -13.95 4.30
CA GLY A 72 -2.05 -13.67 5.45
C GLY A 72 -1.83 -12.29 6.08
N GLY A 73 -0.98 -11.44 5.49
CA GLY A 73 -0.78 -10.07 5.96
C GLY A 73 -1.97 -9.16 5.67
N ILE A 74 -2.80 -9.51 4.68
CA ILE A 74 -4.10 -8.88 4.44
C ILE A 74 -5.17 -9.80 5.04
N GLY A 75 -5.78 -9.35 6.15
CA GLY A 75 -6.75 -10.10 6.98
C GLY A 75 -8.10 -10.46 6.32
N ASN A 76 -8.21 -10.33 5.00
CA ASN A 76 -9.41 -10.65 4.22
C ASN A 76 -9.31 -12.02 3.54
N SER A 77 -8.35 -12.86 3.94
CA SER A 77 -8.17 -14.19 3.39
C SER A 77 -9.20 -15.17 3.95
N TYR A 78 -9.72 -16.07 3.10
CA TYR A 78 -10.54 -17.18 3.58
C TYR A 78 -9.74 -18.06 4.54
N PRO A 79 -10.39 -18.68 5.54
CA PRO A 79 -9.73 -19.63 6.43
C PRO A 79 -9.03 -20.70 5.59
N LYS A 80 -7.69 -20.66 5.57
CA LYS A 80 -6.92 -21.74 4.98
C LYS A 80 -7.16 -22.95 5.87
N ARG A 81 -7.76 -24.02 5.32
CA ARG A 81 -7.66 -25.33 5.95
C ARG A 81 -6.16 -25.60 6.09
N ASN A 82 -5.64 -25.49 7.32
CA ASN A 82 -4.33 -26.02 7.64
C ASN A 82 -4.34 -27.45 7.09
N ALA A 83 -3.42 -27.76 6.16
CA ALA A 83 -3.25 -29.11 5.68
C ALA A 83 -3.20 -30.01 6.92
N ALA A 84 -4.00 -31.07 6.93
CA ALA A 84 -4.05 -31.98 8.07
C ALA A 84 -2.61 -32.34 8.46
N PRO A 85 -2.25 -32.31 9.75
CA PRO A 85 -0.90 -32.62 10.18
C PRO A 85 -0.47 -33.91 9.50
N SER A 86 0.66 -33.85 8.78
CA SER A 86 1.20 -35.02 8.09
C SER A 86 1.33 -36.13 9.12
N ARG A 87 0.65 -37.26 8.89
CA ARG A 87 0.72 -38.42 9.79
C ARG A 87 2.20 -38.77 9.97
N PRO A 88 2.70 -38.96 11.20
CA PRO A 88 4.05 -39.47 11.41
C PRO A 88 4.22 -40.72 10.55
N ALA A 89 5.27 -40.74 9.72
CA ALA A 89 5.60 -41.93 8.96
C ALA A 89 5.80 -43.07 9.97
N THR A 90 4.91 -44.05 9.97
CA THR A 90 5.19 -45.31 10.65
C THR A 90 6.31 -45.96 9.86
N GLU A 91 7.52 -45.97 10.41
CA GLU A 91 8.60 -46.79 9.88
C GLU A 91 8.13 -48.25 9.87
N THR A 92 8.00 -48.83 8.66
CA THR A 92 7.72 -50.26 8.52
C THR A 92 8.96 -51.02 8.98
N LYS A 93 9.02 -51.43 10.25
CA LYS A 93 10.10 -52.27 10.75
C LYS A 93 10.02 -53.63 10.05
N ALA A 94 11.08 -53.98 9.33
CA ALA A 94 11.20 -55.31 8.73
C ALA A 94 11.15 -56.39 9.83
N PRO A 95 10.52 -57.54 9.58
CA PRO A 95 10.51 -58.64 10.53
C PRO A 95 11.93 -59.08 10.88
N THR A 96 12.17 -59.31 12.16
CA THR A 96 13.42 -59.89 12.63
C THR A 96 13.33 -61.40 12.47
N TYR A 97 14.25 -61.97 11.70
CA TYR A 97 14.39 -63.41 11.55
C TYR A 97 15.46 -63.92 12.52
N ASP A 98 15.25 -65.10 13.09
CA ASP A 98 16.30 -65.80 13.84
C ASP A 98 17.33 -66.46 12.89
N ALA A 99 18.40 -67.03 13.47
CA ALA A 99 19.45 -67.71 12.71
C ALA A 99 18.95 -68.90 11.87
N ASN A 100 17.73 -69.37 12.14
CA ASN A 100 17.10 -70.50 11.47
C ASN A 100 16.10 -70.03 10.38
N GLY A 101 15.97 -68.71 10.18
CA GLY A 101 15.06 -68.12 9.19
C GLY A 101 13.60 -68.03 9.64
N ASN A 102 13.31 -68.26 10.92
CA ASN A 102 11.96 -68.13 11.46
C ASN A 102 11.71 -66.69 11.94
N ARG A 103 10.49 -66.20 11.71
CA ARG A 103 10.06 -64.86 12.12
C ARG A 103 9.90 -64.85 13.66
N ARG A 104 10.62 -63.94 14.33
CA ARG A 104 10.47 -63.68 15.78
C ARG A 104 9.31 -62.73 16.07
#